data_AF-A0A960TMY1-F1
#
_entry.id   AF-A0A960TMY1-F1
#
_cell.length_a   1.000
_cell.length_b   1.000
_cell.length_c   1.000
_cell.angle_alpha   90.00
_cell.angle_beta   90.00
_cell.angle_gamma   90.00
#
_symmetry.space_group_name_H-M   'P 1'
#
loop_
_entity.id
_entity.type
_entity.pdbx_description
1 polymer ?
#
loop_
_entity_poly.entity_id
_entity_poly.type
_entity_poly.pdbx_seq_one_letter_code
_entity_poly.pdbx_strand_id
1 'polypeptide(L)'
;FMEKQNVPLDKRLAARAAVAIAVEDALIGAFDSKYAYCIRRPAMIDESLQTIIPAPNHPSYPSGHSTVSAAVEGVLSHYFPEDKEQWVRLSEEAGMSRIWAGIHYPVDHSAGKKLGQRVAESTLSR
;
A
#
# COMPACT_ATOMS: atom_id res chain seq x y z
N PHE A 1 -9.25 -15.64 5.25
CA PHE A 1 -8.50 -15.55 6.51
C PHE A 1 -9.44 -15.56 7.70
N MET A 2 -10.18 -14.48 7.98
CA MET A 2 -11.00 -14.34 9.19
C MET A 2 -12.07 -15.42 9.40
N GLU A 3 -12.72 -15.88 8.31
CA GLU A 3 -13.67 -17.02 8.38
C GLU A 3 -12.98 -18.33 8.72
N LYS A 4 -11.81 -18.59 8.14
CA LYS A 4 -11.01 -19.80 8.43
C LYS A 4 -10.53 -19.83 9.88
N GLN A 5 -10.32 -18.67 10.49
CA GLN A 5 -9.91 -18.53 11.89
C GLN A 5 -11.09 -18.36 12.86
N ASN A 6 -12.34 -18.50 12.40
CA ASN A 6 -13.54 -18.33 13.25
C ASN A 6 -13.57 -17.02 14.05
N VAL A 7 -13.07 -15.93 13.44
CA VAL A 7 -13.04 -14.61 14.10
C VAL A 7 -14.48 -14.15 14.40
N PRO A 8 -14.78 -13.67 15.63
CA PRO A 8 -16.10 -13.15 16.00
C PRO A 8 -16.62 -12.09 15.01
N LEU A 9 -17.94 -12.08 14.78
CA LEU A 9 -18.56 -11.26 13.73
C LEU A 9 -18.30 -9.76 13.95
N ASP A 10 -18.45 -9.28 15.18
CA ASP A 10 -18.15 -7.91 15.60
C ASP A 10 -16.71 -7.50 15.24
N LYS A 11 -15.72 -8.33 15.59
CA LYS A 11 -14.31 -8.10 15.26
C LYS A 11 -14.06 -8.12 13.76
N ARG A 12 -14.72 -9.02 13.01
CA ARG A 12 -14.61 -9.06 11.54
C ARG A 12 -15.16 -7.79 10.88
N LEU A 13 -16.31 -7.31 11.35
CA LEU A 13 -16.93 -6.10 10.82
C LEU A 13 -16.06 -4.87 11.10
N ALA A 14 -15.58 -4.72 12.33
CA ALA A 14 -14.69 -3.62 12.72
C ALA A 14 -13.40 -3.61 11.89
N ALA A 15 -12.72 -4.76 11.77
CA ALA A 15 -11.49 -4.86 10.99
C ALA A 15 -11.72 -4.57 9.49
N ARG A 16 -12.80 -5.10 8.89
CA ARG A 16 -13.13 -4.84 7.49
C ARG A 16 -13.47 -3.37 7.22
N ALA A 17 -14.24 -2.75 8.12
CA ALA A 17 -14.58 -1.34 8.02
C ALA A 17 -13.34 -0.45 8.12
N ALA A 18 -12.46 -0.71 9.10
CA ALA A 18 -11.20 0.03 9.24
C ALA A 18 -10.29 -0.15 8.03
N VAL A 19 -10.18 -1.37 7.48
CA VAL A 19 -9.42 -1.61 6.24
C VAL A 19 -10.00 -0.82 5.07
N ALA A 20 -11.33 -0.81 4.89
CA ALA A 20 -11.96 -0.08 3.80
C ALA A 20 -11.69 1.43 3.90
N ILE A 21 -11.81 2.01 5.10
CA ILE A 21 -11.50 3.43 5.35
C ILE A 21 -10.02 3.72 5.05
N ALA A 22 -9.11 2.89 5.58
CA ALA A 22 -7.68 3.08 5.38
C ALA A 22 -7.24 2.96 3.91
N VAL A 23 -7.86 2.05 3.15
CA VAL A 23 -7.58 1.90 1.71
C VAL A 23 -8.00 3.15 0.94
N GLU A 24 -9.21 3.66 1.21
CA GLU A 24 -9.73 4.87 0.56
C GLU A 24 -8.84 6.09 0.87
N ASP A 25 -8.58 6.36 2.15
CA ASP A 25 -7.75 7.48 2.59
C ASP A 25 -6.30 7.36 2.05
N ALA A 26 -5.76 6.14 1.96
CA ALA A 26 -4.44 5.88 1.38
C ALA A 26 -4.39 6.16 -0.13
N LEU A 27 -5.43 5.80 -0.87
CA LEU A 27 -5.53 6.10 -2.30
C LEU A 27 -5.66 7.61 -2.54
N ILE A 28 -6.50 8.31 -1.76
CA ILE A 28 -6.65 9.76 -1.83
C ILE A 28 -5.29 10.44 -1.62
N GLY A 29 -4.58 10.11 -0.53
CA GLY A 29 -3.27 10.70 -0.25
C GLY A 29 -2.21 10.37 -1.30
N ALA A 30 -2.22 9.13 -1.82
CA ALA A 30 -1.29 8.73 -2.86
C ALA A 30 -1.56 9.47 -4.18
N PHE A 31 -2.81 9.62 -4.59
CA PHE A 31 -3.18 10.28 -5.83
C PHE A 31 -3.02 11.80 -5.77
N ASP A 32 -3.33 12.42 -4.62
CA ASP A 32 -3.00 13.82 -4.36
C ASP A 32 -1.50 14.09 -4.58
N SER A 33 -0.64 13.27 -3.93
CA SER A 33 0.80 13.37 -4.11
C SER A 33 1.25 13.09 -5.55
N LYS A 34 0.65 12.11 -6.23
CA LYS A 34 0.98 11.80 -7.64
C LYS A 34 0.81 13.00 -8.55
N TYR A 35 -0.30 13.71 -8.41
CA TYR A 35 -0.59 14.86 -9.26
C TYR A 35 0.01 16.17 -8.75
N ALA A 36 0.44 16.23 -7.50
CA ALA A 36 1.28 17.31 -7.00
C ALA A 36 2.70 17.26 -7.59
N TYR A 37 3.32 16.07 -7.65
CA TYR A 37 4.72 15.93 -8.07
C TYR A 37 4.91 15.50 -9.53
N CYS A 38 3.93 14.84 -10.16
CA CYS A 38 3.94 14.44 -11.58
C CYS A 38 5.23 13.73 -12.04
N ILE A 39 5.80 12.89 -11.18
CA ILE A 39 7.08 12.19 -11.44
C ILE A 39 6.92 11.16 -12.57
N ARG A 40 7.81 11.24 -13.57
CA ARG A 40 7.93 10.26 -14.68
C ARG A 40 8.28 8.87 -14.16
N ARG A 41 7.94 7.83 -14.93
CA ARG A 41 8.25 6.42 -14.62
C ARG A 41 9.66 6.04 -15.07
N PRO A 42 10.27 4.96 -14.54
CA PRO A 42 11.58 4.47 -15.00
C PRO A 42 11.68 4.29 -16.52
N ALA A 43 10.72 3.59 -17.13
CA ALA A 43 10.69 3.35 -18.58
C ALA A 43 10.42 4.61 -19.43
N MET A 44 10.02 5.74 -18.82
CA MET A 44 9.90 7.03 -19.52
C MET A 44 11.21 7.84 -19.48
N ILE A 45 12.21 7.38 -18.72
CA ILE A 45 13.56 7.96 -18.66
C ILE A 45 14.51 7.11 -19.50
N ASP A 46 14.44 5.79 -19.33
CA ASP A 46 15.22 4.82 -20.08
C ASP A 46 14.26 3.89 -20.84
N GLU A 47 14.06 4.18 -22.12
CA GLU A 47 13.19 3.40 -23.01
C GLU A 47 13.74 1.99 -23.30
N SER A 48 15.01 1.73 -22.99
CA SER A 48 15.60 0.38 -23.12
C SER A 48 15.17 -0.56 -21.98
N LEU A 49 14.70 0.00 -20.86
CA LEU A 49 14.24 -0.77 -19.70
C LEU A 49 12.96 -1.56 -20.05
N GLN A 50 13.09 -2.88 -20.10
CA GLN A 50 11.96 -3.79 -20.27
C GLN A 50 11.24 -4.00 -18.94
N THR A 51 10.00 -3.55 -18.83
CA THR A 51 9.15 -3.78 -17.66
C THR A 51 8.48 -5.15 -17.72
N ILE A 52 8.37 -5.85 -16.59
CA ILE A 52 7.70 -7.17 -16.52
C ILE A 52 6.18 -7.04 -16.73
N ILE A 53 5.62 -5.92 -16.31
CA ILE A 53 4.21 -5.57 -16.48
C ILE A 53 4.08 -4.17 -17.05
N PRO A 54 2.99 -3.84 -17.76
CA PRO A 54 2.78 -2.51 -18.31
C PRO A 54 2.81 -1.42 -17.23
N ALA A 55 3.44 -0.30 -17.54
CA ALA A 55 3.42 0.88 -16.68
C ALA A 55 1.97 1.43 -16.58
N PRO A 56 1.43 1.63 -15.36
CA PRO A 56 0.10 2.23 -15.19
C PRO A 56 0.04 3.68 -15.68
N ASN A 57 -1.13 4.11 -16.14
CA ASN A 57 -1.42 5.44 -16.70
C ASN A 57 -1.60 6.55 -15.63
N HIS A 58 -0.66 6.64 -14.69
CA HIS A 58 -0.61 7.71 -13.68
C HIS A 58 0.84 7.94 -13.19
N PRO A 59 1.17 9.10 -12.60
CA PRO A 59 2.52 9.42 -12.14
C PRO A 59 3.11 8.39 -11.17
N SER A 60 4.45 8.35 -11.10
CA SER A 60 5.19 7.34 -10.33
C SER A 60 5.08 7.56 -8.82
N TYR A 61 5.39 8.75 -8.32
CA TYR A 61 5.61 8.98 -6.90
C TYR A 61 4.33 9.43 -6.16
N PRO A 62 4.00 8.88 -4.98
CA PRO A 62 4.54 7.66 -4.38
C PRO A 62 3.88 6.41 -4.99
N SER A 63 4.39 5.21 -4.67
CA SER A 63 3.80 3.95 -5.13
C SER A 63 2.43 3.73 -4.46
N GLY A 64 1.37 3.59 -5.27
CA GLY A 64 0.02 3.34 -4.77
C GLY A 64 -0.09 1.98 -4.08
N HIS A 65 0.52 0.94 -4.66
CA HIS A 65 0.56 -0.39 -4.03
C HIS A 65 1.27 -0.35 -2.68
N SER A 66 2.42 0.32 -2.58
CA SER A 66 3.14 0.43 -1.31
C SER A 66 2.36 1.22 -0.27
N THR A 67 1.63 2.25 -0.68
CA THR A 67 0.80 3.06 0.21
C THR A 67 -0.38 2.26 0.75
N VAL A 68 -1.16 1.64 -0.13
CA VAL A 68 -2.33 0.85 0.27
C VAL A 68 -1.92 -0.36 1.09
N SER A 69 -0.91 -1.12 0.67
CA SER A 69 -0.47 -2.31 1.40
C SER A 69 0.03 -1.98 2.81
N ALA A 70 0.75 -0.88 2.99
CA ALA A 70 1.20 -0.44 4.31
C ALA A 70 0.04 0.04 5.20
N ALA A 71 -0.98 0.69 4.63
CA ALA A 71 -2.18 1.08 5.37
C ALA A 71 -2.98 -0.16 5.84
N VAL A 72 -3.18 -1.13 4.93
CA VAL A 72 -3.83 -2.40 5.25
C VAL A 72 -3.04 -3.19 6.28
N GLU A 73 -1.72 -3.24 6.16
CA GLU A 73 -0.83 -3.88 7.13
C GLU A 73 -1.01 -3.28 8.53
N GLY A 74 -0.92 -1.95 8.67
CA GLY A 74 -1.08 -1.31 9.97
C GLY A 74 -2.43 -1.62 10.63
N VAL A 75 -3.52 -1.59 9.87
CA VAL A 75 -4.86 -1.94 10.38
C VAL A 75 -4.95 -3.42 10.75
N LEU A 76 -4.52 -4.34 9.88
CA LEU A 76 -4.60 -5.78 10.17
C LEU A 76 -3.68 -6.17 11.33
N SER A 77 -2.49 -5.57 11.45
CA SER A 77 -1.58 -5.75 12.58
C SER A 77 -2.17 -5.27 13.91
N HIS A 78 -3.04 -4.25 13.89
CA HIS A 78 -3.78 -3.81 15.07
C HIS A 78 -4.84 -4.84 15.51
N TYR A 79 -5.66 -5.33 14.58
CA TYR A 79 -6.72 -6.29 14.90
C TYR A 79 -6.21 -7.72 15.14
N PHE A 80 -5.11 -8.11 14.51
CA PHE A 80 -4.54 -9.47 14.52
C PHE A 80 -3.03 -9.40 14.83
N PRO A 81 -2.64 -9.05 16.06
CA PRO A 81 -1.24 -8.83 16.42
C PRO A 81 -0.38 -10.10 16.30
N GLU A 82 -0.96 -11.28 16.51
CA GLU A 82 -0.27 -12.58 16.34
C GLU A 82 0.17 -12.82 14.89
N ASP A 83 -0.54 -12.25 13.92
CA ASP A 83 -0.23 -12.39 12.49
C ASP A 83 0.57 -11.19 11.94
N LYS A 84 0.99 -10.25 12.80
CA LYS A 84 1.67 -9.00 12.41
C LYS A 84 2.86 -9.23 11.48
N GLU A 85 3.73 -10.19 11.79
CA GLU A 85 4.90 -10.47 10.96
C GLU A 85 4.52 -10.90 9.54
N GLN A 86 3.42 -11.65 9.40
CA GLN A 86 2.91 -12.03 8.09
C GLN A 86 2.43 -10.80 7.31
N TRP A 87 1.70 -9.89 7.95
CA TRP A 87 1.23 -8.66 7.31
C TRP A 87 2.38 -7.76 6.88
N VAL A 88 3.40 -7.61 7.73
CA VAL A 88 4.62 -6.87 7.40
C VAL A 88 5.31 -7.47 6.16
N ARG A 89 5.49 -8.79 6.12
CA ARG A 89 6.11 -9.47 4.96
C ARG A 89 5.28 -9.27 3.68
N LEU A 90 3.97 -9.48 3.73
CA LEU A 90 3.09 -9.33 2.58
C LEU A 90 3.04 -7.89 2.06
N SER A 91 3.05 -6.91 2.96
CA SER A 91 3.09 -5.50 2.59
C SER A 91 4.41 -5.12 1.92
N GLU A 92 5.53 -5.63 2.43
CA GLU A 92 6.85 -5.42 1.84
C GLU A 92 6.92 -6.03 0.43
N GLU A 93 6.50 -7.28 0.28
CA GLU A 93 6.50 -7.98 -1.01
C GLU A 93 5.61 -7.26 -2.04
N ALA A 94 4.42 -6.81 -1.63
CA ALA A 94 3.52 -6.05 -2.50
C ALA A 94 4.17 -4.77 -3.02
N GLY A 95 4.92 -4.05 -2.18
CA GLY A 95 5.65 -2.85 -2.58
C GLY A 95 6.87 -3.15 -3.46
N MET A 96 7.71 -4.10 -3.04
CA MET A 96 8.94 -4.49 -3.74
C MET A 96 8.67 -5.11 -5.11
N SER A 97 7.56 -5.83 -5.28
CA SER A 97 7.14 -6.38 -6.56
C SER A 97 7.07 -5.33 -7.67
N ARG A 98 6.80 -4.06 -7.32
CA ARG A 98 6.69 -2.97 -8.30
C ARG A 98 8.04 -2.46 -8.78
N ILE A 99 9.06 -2.58 -7.92
CA ILE A 99 10.45 -2.27 -8.27
C ILE A 99 11.01 -3.41 -9.12
N TRP A 100 10.78 -4.67 -8.74
CA TRP A 100 11.18 -5.83 -9.54
C TRP A 100 10.54 -5.82 -10.92
N ALA A 101 9.29 -5.34 -11.01
CA ALA A 101 8.59 -5.12 -12.27
C ALA A 101 9.14 -3.99 -13.16
N GLY A 102 10.05 -3.15 -12.64
CA GLY A 102 10.63 -2.02 -13.35
C GLY A 102 9.72 -0.78 -13.44
N ILE A 103 8.60 -0.72 -12.70
CA ILE A 103 7.62 0.37 -12.86
C ILE A 103 7.65 1.43 -11.75
N HIS A 104 8.39 1.22 -10.67
CA HIS A 104 8.53 2.18 -9.57
C HIS A 104 9.98 2.27 -9.10
N TYR A 105 10.37 3.45 -8.62
CA TYR A 105 11.66 3.65 -7.98
C TYR A 105 11.64 3.15 -6.52
N PRO A 106 12.81 2.80 -5.93
CA PRO A 106 12.90 2.51 -4.50
C PRO A 106 12.34 3.62 -3.60
N VAL A 107 12.51 4.89 -4.00
CA VAL A 107 11.98 6.03 -3.25
C VAL A 107 10.44 6.06 -3.25
N ASP A 108 9.79 5.67 -4.35
CA ASP A 108 8.33 5.59 -4.45
C ASP A 108 7.77 4.58 -3.44
N HIS A 109 8.46 3.45 -3.27
CA HIS A 109 8.10 2.43 -2.30
C HIS A 109 8.26 2.94 -0.87
N SER A 110 9.44 3.49 -0.54
CA SER A 110 9.73 3.96 0.82
C SER A 110 8.79 5.10 1.27
N ALA A 111 8.46 6.03 0.37
CA ALA A 111 7.55 7.12 0.64
C ALA A 111 6.10 6.64 0.75
N GLY A 112 5.68 5.75 -0.16
CA GLY A 112 4.35 5.16 -0.11
C GLY A 112 4.13 4.40 1.20
N LYS A 113 5.11 3.58 1.62
CA LYS A 113 5.04 2.85 2.89
C LYS A 113 4.84 3.80 4.09
N LYS A 114 5.62 4.88 4.17
CA LYS A 114 5.49 5.91 5.23
C LYS A 114 4.11 6.58 5.22
N LEU A 115 3.58 6.91 4.04
CA LEU A 115 2.25 7.49 3.92
C LEU A 115 1.17 6.51 4.38
N GLY A 116 1.22 5.26 3.93
CA GLY A 116 0.28 4.22 4.32
C GLY A 116 0.28 3.95 5.83
N GLN A 117 1.45 3.89 6.46
CA GLN A 117 1.57 3.74 7.92
C GLN A 117 0.87 4.87 8.68
N ARG A 118 1.05 6.13 8.25
CA ARG A 118 0.36 7.29 8.85
C ARG A 118 -1.16 7.24 8.64
N VAL A 119 -1.61 6.76 7.50
CA VAL A 119 -3.05 6.57 7.24
C VAL A 119 -3.63 5.51 8.18
N ALA A 120 -2.91 4.40 8.40
CA ALA A 120 -3.34 3.37 9.36
C ALA A 120 -3.43 3.95 10.78
N GLU A 121 -2.40 4.68 11.24
CA GLU A 121 -2.39 5.36 12.53
C GLU A 121 -3.60 6.30 12.68
N SER A 122 -3.83 7.17 11.70
CA SER A 122 -4.99 8.07 11.66
C SER A 122 -6.31 7.32 11.73
N THR A 123 -6.46 6.26 10.93
CA THR A 123 -7.69 5.45 10.87
C THR A 123 -8.01 4.79 12.21
N LEU A 124 -6.99 4.29 12.91
CA LEU A 124 -7.13 3.60 14.20
C LEU A 124 -7.29 4.56 15.38
N SER A 125 -7.00 5.86 15.19
CA SER A 125 -7.14 6.90 16.22
C SER A 125 -8.52 7.56 16.30
N ARG A 126 -9.44 7.20 15.39
CA ARG A 126 -10.82 7.70 15.35
C ARG A 126 -11.69 7.00 16.38
#